data_AF-A0A960IU10-F1
#
_entry.id   AF-A0A960IU10-F1
#
_cell.length_a   1.000
_cell.length_b   1.000
_cell.length_c   1.000
_cell.angle_alpha   90.00
_cell.angle_beta   90.00
_cell.angle_gamma   90.00
#
_symmetry.space_group_name_H-M   'P 1'
#
loop_
_entity.id
_entity.type
_entity.pdbx_description
1 polymer ?
#
loop_
_entity_poly.entity_id
_entity_poly.type
_entity_poly.pdbx_seq_one_letter_code
_entity_poly.pdbx_strand_id
1 'polypeptide(L)' 'MAKDPAQDAAKALDMALGQIEKQFGKGSVMKMGEQPSMIVESVSTGSLALDIALGIGGLPRGRVCEIYG' A
#
# COMPACT_ATOMS: atom_id res chain seq x y z
N MET A 1 26.07 17.71 -20.42
CA MET A 1 24.93 18.05 -19.54
C MET A 1 25.06 17.20 -18.29
N ALA A 2 25.37 17.80 -17.14
CA ALA A 2 25.47 17.07 -15.88
C ALA A 2 24.05 16.65 -15.46
N LYS A 3 23.84 15.35 -15.22
CA LYS A 3 22.57 14.82 -14.74
C LYS A 3 22.30 15.35 -13.34
N ASP A 4 21.08 15.79 -13.11
CA ASP A 4 20.64 16.34 -11.84
C ASP A 4 20.61 15.23 -10.76
N PRO A 5 21.39 15.32 -9.67
CA PRO A 5 21.53 14.23 -8.69
C PRO A 5 20.20 13.81 -8.05
N ALA A 6 19.21 14.71 -7.98
CA ALA A 6 17.87 14.40 -7.50
C ALA A 6 17.12 13.40 -8.42
N GLN A 7 17.35 13.46 -9.73
CA GLN A 7 16.71 12.54 -10.68
C GLN A 7 17.30 11.12 -10.63
N ASP A 8 18.62 11.00 -10.41
CA ASP A 8 19.24 9.68 -10.28
C ASP A 8 18.85 9.02 -8.94
N ALA A 9 18.73 9.81 -7.86
CA ALA A 9 18.22 9.32 -6.58
C ALA A 9 16.78 8.80 -6.66
N ALA A 10 15.89 9.51 -7.37
CA ALA A 10 14.50 9.08 -7.58
C ALA A 10 14.42 7.76 -8.35
N LYS A 11 15.23 7.59 -9.40
CA LYS A 11 15.29 6.34 -10.18
C LYS A 11 15.79 5.16 -9.37
N ALA A 12 16.85 5.37 -8.57
CA ALA A 12 17.38 4.33 -7.69
C ALA A 12 16.34 3.90 -6.64
N LEU A 13 15.58 4.86 -6.10
CA LEU A 13 14.48 4.59 -5.18
C LEU A 13 13.38 3.74 -5.83
N ASP A 14 12.89 4.13 -7.00
CA ASP A 14 11.84 3.38 -7.71
C ASP A 14 12.28 1.96 -8.06
N MET A 15 13.56 1.78 -8.46
CA MET A 15 14.12 0.45 -8.69
C MET A 15 14.15 -0.41 -7.43
N ALA A 16 14.56 0.16 -6.30
CA ALA A 16 14.60 -0.56 -5.02
C ALA A 16 13.19 -0.95 -4.55
N LEU A 17 12.21 -0.04 -4.66
CA LEU A 17 10.81 -0.31 -4.33
C LEU A 17 10.27 -1.47 -5.18
N GLY A 18 10.52 -1.45 -6.50
CA GLY A 18 10.10 -2.55 -7.38
C GLY A 18 10.76 -3.89 -7.07
N GLN A 19 12.01 -3.90 -6.60
CA GLN A 19 12.68 -5.12 -6.16
C GLN A 19 12.03 -5.73 -4.91
N ILE A 20 11.65 -4.89 -3.93
CA ILE A 20 10.97 -5.32 -2.71
C ILE A 20 9.62 -5.95 -3.06
N GLU A 21 8.80 -5.27 -3.87
CA GLU A 21 7.49 -5.79 -4.28
C GLU A 21 7.60 -7.14 -5.02
N LYS A 22 8.61 -7.29 -5.88
CA LYS A 22 8.83 -8.55 -6.61
C LYS A 22 9.19 -9.71 -5.68
N GLN A 23 9.97 -9.45 -4.63
CA GLN A 23 10.44 -10.50 -3.72
C GLN A 23 9.41 -10.87 -2.65
N PHE A 24 8.70 -9.88 -2.11
CA PHE A 24 7.83 -10.05 -0.94
C PHE A 24 6.33 -9.95 -1.27
N GLY A 25 5.99 -9.67 -2.53
CA GLY A 25 4.62 -9.52 -3.01
C GLY A 25 4.16 -8.07 -3.05
N LYS A 26 3.07 -7.83 -3.78
CA LYS A 26 2.46 -6.49 -3.92
C LYS A 26 2.03 -5.95 -2.56
N GLY A 27 2.28 -4.66 -2.33
CA GLY A 27 1.95 -4.00 -1.06
C GLY A 27 2.90 -4.34 0.10
N SER A 28 4.03 -4.98 -0.16
CA SER A 28 5.12 -5.10 0.82
C SER A 28 5.82 -3.76 1.11
N VAL A 29 5.71 -2.80 0.19
CA VAL A 29 6.10 -1.40 0.36
C VAL A 29 5.14 -0.51 -0.41
N MET A 30 4.79 0.65 0.13
CA MET A 30 3.87 1.62 -0.48
C MET A 30 4.11 3.02 0.11
N LYS A 31 3.74 4.07 -0.63
CA LYS A 31 3.80 5.43 -0.10
C LYS A 31 2.59 5.70 0.81
N MET A 32 2.79 6.43 1.90
CA MET A 32 1.68 6.83 2.77
C MET A 32 0.72 7.74 1.98
N GLY A 33 -0.57 7.40 1.98
CA GLY A 33 -1.59 8.08 1.19
C GLY A 33 -1.70 7.60 -0.27
N GLU A 34 -0.88 6.64 -0.68
CA GLU A 34 -1.10 5.91 -1.92
C GLU A 34 -2.37 5.06 -1.79
N GLN A 35 -3.24 5.16 -2.79
CA GLN A 35 -4.50 4.42 -2.76
C GLN A 35 -4.21 2.93 -3.03
N PRO A 36 -4.71 2.01 -2.19
CA PRO A 36 -4.46 0.59 -2.40
C PRO A 36 -5.03 0.16 -3.76
N SER A 37 -4.15 -0.23 -4.68
CA SER A 37 -4.52 -0.72 -6.02
C SER A 37 -5.03 -2.16 -6.02
N MET A 38 -4.90 -2.86 -4.89
CA MET A 38 -5.36 -4.24 -4.74
C MET A 38 -6.85 -4.28 -4.45
N ILE A 39 -7.61 -4.79 -5.41
CA ILE A 39 -9.00 -5.19 -5.20
C ILE A 39 -8.98 -6.43 -4.28
N VAL A 40 -9.30 -6.21 -3.00
CA VAL A 40 -9.45 -7.25 -1.99
C VAL A 40 -10.92 -7.30 -1.62
N GLU A 41 -11.52 -8.48 -1.61
CA GLU A 41 -12.88 -8.65 -1.11
C GLU A 41 -12.93 -8.28 0.38
N SER A 42 -13.86 -7.41 0.77
CA SER A 42 -13.96 -6.89 2.13
C SER A 42 -15.35 -7.14 2.73
N VAL A 43 -15.43 -7.07 4.06
CA VAL A 43 -16.66 -7.10 4.84
C VAL A 43 -16.77 -5.77 5.57
N SER A 44 -17.88 -5.03 5.37
CA SER A 44 -18.10 -3.75 6.04
C SER A 44 -17.97 -3.88 7.56
N THR A 45 -17.34 -2.89 8.18
CA THR A 45 -17.21 -2.77 9.63
C THR A 45 -18.51 -2.35 10.30
N GLY A 46 -19.51 -1.92 9.53
CA GLY A 46 -20.73 -1.29 10.03
C GLY A 46 -20.58 0.21 10.35
N SER A 47 -19.38 0.77 10.21
CA SER A 47 -19.09 2.19 10.36
C SER A 47 -18.55 2.75 9.05
N LEU A 48 -19.30 3.65 8.41
CA LEU A 48 -18.90 4.27 7.15
C LEU A 48 -17.55 4.98 7.26
N ALA A 49 -17.31 5.68 8.37
CA ALA A 49 -16.05 6.38 8.59
C ALA A 49 -14.85 5.42 8.62
N LEU A 50 -15.03 4.25 9.25
CA LEU A 50 -13.97 3.24 9.34
C LEU A 50 -13.78 2.51 8.01
N ASP A 51 -14.86 2.18 7.28
CA ASP A 51 -14.79 1.56 5.95
C ASP A 51 -14.03 2.44 4.95
N ILE A 52 -14.25 3.77 5.01
CA ILE A 52 -13.51 4.76 4.21
C ILE A 52 -12.04 4.83 4.65
N ALA A 53 -11.78 4.88 5.96
CA ALA A 53 -10.41 4.96 6.49
C ALA A 53 -9.56 3.73 6.13
N LEU A 54 -10.17 2.54 6.09
CA LEU A 54 -9.51 1.31 5.63
C LEU A 54 -9.21 1.31 4.12
N GLY A 55 -9.81 2.21 3.34
CA GLY A 55 -9.54 2.40 1.91
C GLY A 55 -10.06 1.31 0.98
N ILE A 56 -10.46 0.16 1.53
CA ILE A 56 -11.01 -1.00 0.80
C ILE A 56 -12.47 -1.29 1.13
N GLY A 57 -13.13 -0.40 1.89
CA GLY A 57 -14.55 -0.51 2.23
C GLY A 57 -14.88 -1.47 3.39
N GLY A 58 -13.88 -1.94 4.13
CA GLY A 58 -14.11 -2.80 5.30
C GLY A 58 -12.91 -3.69 5.66
N LEU A 59 -13.16 -4.73 6.45
CA LEU A 59 -12.16 -5.72 6.84
C LEU A 59 -11.86 -6.67 5.68
N PRO A 60 -10.58 -6.93 5.35
CA PRO A 60 -10.21 -7.79 4.23
C PRO A 60 -10.50 -9.27 4.49
N ARG A 61 -11.10 -9.95 3.52
CA ARG A 61 -11.29 -11.40 3.57
C ARG A 61 -9.98 -12.16 3.34
N GLY A 62 -9.89 -13.34 3.96
CA GLY A 62 -8.73 -14.22 3.88
C GLY A 62 -7.48 -13.68 4.58
N ARG A 63 -7.63 -12.66 5.44
CA ARG A 63 -6.56 -12.03 6.21
C ARG A 63 -6.90 -12.02 7.70
N VAL A 64 -5.85 -12.02 8.52
CA VAL A 64 -5.98 -11.85 9.97
C VAL A 64 -6.09 -10.35 10.26
N CYS A 65 -7.11 -9.98 11.04
CA CYS A 65 -7.32 -8.62 11.52
C CYS A 65 -7.22 -8.64 13.05
N GLU A 66 -6.50 -7.67 13.62
CA GLU A 66 -6.37 -7.51 15.08
C GLU A 66 -7.17 -6.29 15.54
N ILE A 67 -7.98 -6.46 16.58
CA ILE A 67 -8.73 -5.40 17.25
C ILE A 67 -8.41 -5.51 18.74
N TYR A 68 -7.76 -4.50 19.30
CA TYR A 68 -7.36 -4.45 20.71
C TYR A 68 -7.91 -3.19 21.38
N GLY A 69 -7.99 -3.22 22.72
CA GLY A 69 -8.51 -2.16 23.57
C GLY A 69 -8.62 -2.61 25.02
#